data_AF-A0A926X8R6-F1
#
_entry.id   AF-A0A926X8R6-F1
#
_cell.length_a   1.000
_cell.length_b   1.000
_cell.length_c   1.000
_cell.angle_alpha   90.00
_cell.angle_beta   90.00
_cell.angle_gamma   90.00
#
_symmetry.space_group_name_H-M   'P 1'
#
loop_
_entity.id
_entity.type
_entity.pdbx_description
1 polymer ?
#
loop_
_entity_poly.entity_id
_entity_poly.type
_entity_poly.pdbx_seq_one_letter_code
_entity_poly.pdbx_strand_id
1 'polypeptide(L)'
;MTILTVADQPVFFPSVPISPELDGYIYLAQALCEGEFGANRLLEQQSRVDTITIYSAGWFGYLPLAPVVSVSLVEVRRGVDSWSRSIGLPEWMPLAGGAYSITPDSGRVQISVPADEARITYMAGFDFTQPVLEVQKIKAIAGLVLSHMATKNPGLDSLSVNPATGDATSHNYAKLDDYLKTILLPLKRYIPRSL
;
A
#
# COMPACT_ATOMS: atom_id res chain seq x y z
N MET A 1 -9.86 -3.25 7.61
CA MET A 1 -8.90 -2.56 8.49
C MET A 1 -8.95 -1.07 8.20
N THR A 2 -8.96 -0.17 9.21
CA THR A 2 -9.12 1.28 8.97
C THR A 2 -7.80 2.04 9.08
N ILE A 3 -7.58 3.00 8.18
CA ILE A 3 -6.39 3.89 8.22
C ILE A 3 -6.48 4.82 9.44
N LEU A 4 -7.65 5.39 9.68
CA LEU A 4 -7.95 6.27 10.80
C LEU A 4 -9.00 5.64 11.71
N THR A 5 -8.93 6.02 12.97
CA THR A 5 -9.95 5.73 13.99
C THR A 5 -10.33 7.01 14.70
N VAL A 6 -11.45 7.05 15.43
CA VAL A 6 -11.81 8.22 16.26
C VAL A 6 -10.70 8.58 17.27
N ALA A 7 -9.95 7.58 17.75
CA ALA A 7 -8.82 7.79 18.66
C ALA A 7 -7.64 8.58 18.03
N ASP A 8 -7.55 8.60 16.69
CA ASP A 8 -6.53 9.33 15.95
C ASP A 8 -6.82 10.85 15.83
N GLN A 9 -8.02 11.29 16.22
CA GLN A 9 -8.50 12.67 16.10
C GLN A 9 -7.57 13.74 16.69
N PRO A 10 -7.10 13.64 17.94
CA PRO A 10 -6.28 14.71 18.54
C PRO A 10 -4.93 14.92 17.84
N VAL A 11 -4.47 13.93 17.07
CA VAL A 11 -3.15 13.95 16.42
C VAL A 11 -3.27 14.31 14.94
N PHE A 12 -4.17 13.65 14.21
CA PHE A 12 -4.17 13.69 12.74
C PHE A 12 -5.27 14.56 12.14
N PHE A 13 -6.34 14.85 12.89
CA PHE A 13 -7.45 15.68 12.41
C PHE A 13 -8.13 16.46 13.56
N PRO A 14 -7.37 17.24 14.34
CA PRO A 14 -7.86 17.87 15.58
C PRO A 14 -8.96 18.91 15.35
N SER A 15 -9.05 19.46 14.14
CA SER A 15 -10.07 20.44 13.76
C SER A 15 -11.43 19.82 13.42
N VAL A 16 -11.52 18.49 13.30
CA VAL A 16 -12.79 17.82 12.97
C VAL A 16 -13.49 17.40 14.26
N PRO A 17 -14.71 17.90 14.53
CA PRO A 17 -15.45 17.54 15.71
C PRO A 17 -15.96 16.09 15.64
N ILE A 18 -15.98 15.43 16.80
CA ILE A 18 -16.59 14.11 16.93
C ILE A 18 -18.10 14.27 16.76
N SER A 19 -18.64 13.63 15.73
CA SER A 19 -20.04 13.70 15.30
C SER A 19 -20.49 12.33 14.79
N PRO A 20 -21.80 12.02 14.76
CA PRO A 20 -22.31 10.77 14.19
C PRO A 20 -21.84 10.51 12.75
N GLU A 21 -21.56 11.57 11.99
CA GLU A 21 -21.12 11.51 10.61
C GLU A 21 -19.61 11.28 10.46
N LEU A 22 -18.82 11.39 11.53
CA LEU A 22 -17.35 11.27 11.51
C LEU A 22 -16.89 9.94 10.90
N ASP A 23 -17.52 8.83 11.27
CA ASP A 23 -17.19 7.51 10.73
C ASP A 23 -17.38 7.47 9.20
N GLY A 24 -18.43 8.11 8.69
CA GLY A 24 -18.66 8.25 7.25
C GLY A 24 -17.55 9.04 6.55
N TYR A 25 -17.08 10.14 7.14
CA TYR A 25 -15.95 10.89 6.61
C TYR A 25 -14.63 10.11 6.70
N ILE A 26 -14.43 9.29 7.74
CA ILE A 26 -13.28 8.38 7.86
C ILE A 26 -13.29 7.37 6.70
N TYR A 27 -14.42 6.71 6.44
CA TYR A 27 -14.53 5.76 5.34
C TYR A 27 -14.29 6.41 3.97
N LEU A 28 -14.83 7.60 3.75
CA LEU A 28 -14.61 8.33 2.49
C LEU A 28 -13.14 8.73 2.30
N ALA A 29 -12.47 9.20 3.37
CA ALA A 29 -11.06 9.58 3.33
C ALA A 29 -10.18 8.36 3.01
N GLN A 30 -10.52 7.23 3.63
CA GLN A 30 -9.86 5.96 3.39
C GLN A 30 -10.05 5.51 1.94
N ALA A 31 -11.27 5.54 1.39
CA ALA A 31 -11.53 5.17 0.00
C ALA A 31 -10.76 6.04 -1.00
N LEU A 32 -10.63 7.34 -0.73
CA LEU A 32 -9.82 8.26 -1.57
C LEU A 32 -8.33 7.93 -1.49
N CYS A 33 -7.81 7.63 -0.30
CA CYS A 33 -6.43 7.19 -0.14
C CYS A 33 -6.21 5.87 -0.90
N GLU A 34 -7.08 4.88 -0.69
CA GLU A 34 -7.06 3.56 -1.35
C GLU A 34 -7.06 3.67 -2.87
N GLY A 35 -7.88 4.58 -3.43
CA GLY A 35 -7.92 4.84 -4.86
C GLY A 35 -6.57 5.28 -5.46
N GLU A 36 -5.75 6.01 -4.69
CA GLU A 36 -4.44 6.51 -5.14
C GLU A 36 -3.27 5.55 -4.88
N PHE A 37 -3.39 4.64 -3.90
CA PHE A 37 -2.40 3.58 -3.69
C PHE A 37 -2.35 2.57 -4.85
N GLY A 38 -3.42 2.49 -5.64
CA GLY A 38 -3.58 1.50 -6.70
C GLY A 38 -3.75 0.09 -6.14
N ALA A 39 -4.32 -0.80 -6.94
CA ALA A 39 -4.65 -2.19 -6.57
C ALA A 39 -3.44 -3.05 -6.08
N ASN A 40 -2.22 -2.52 -6.13
CA ASN A 40 -0.97 -3.24 -5.94
C ASN A 40 -0.20 -2.89 -4.64
N ARG A 41 -0.71 -2.01 -3.77
CA ARG A 41 -0.34 -2.02 -2.34
C ARG A 41 -1.59 -2.10 -1.50
N LEU A 42 -1.81 -3.28 -0.93
CA LEU A 42 -2.93 -3.50 -0.04
C LEU A 42 -2.69 -2.70 1.24
N LEU A 43 -3.61 -1.79 1.54
CA LEU A 43 -3.64 -1.11 2.84
C LEU A 43 -3.97 -2.09 3.96
N GLU A 44 -4.76 -3.11 3.63
CA GLU A 44 -5.01 -4.24 4.51
C GLU A 44 -3.88 -5.25 4.48
N GLN A 45 -3.53 -5.80 5.64
CA GLN A 45 -2.62 -6.93 5.70
C GLN A 45 -3.25 -8.15 5.02
N GLN A 46 -2.56 -8.71 4.02
CA GLN A 46 -2.96 -9.96 3.39
C GLN A 46 -1.80 -10.94 3.35
N SER A 47 -2.14 -12.20 3.60
CA SER A 47 -1.22 -13.31 3.36
C SER A 47 -1.13 -13.61 1.87
N ARG A 48 0.09 -13.76 1.38
CA ARG A 48 0.43 -13.96 -0.03
C ARG A 48 1.48 -15.04 -0.17
N VAL A 49 1.43 -15.74 -1.29
CA VAL A 49 2.47 -16.68 -1.72
C VAL A 49 2.89 -16.24 -3.11
N ASP A 50 4.12 -15.78 -3.26
CA ASP A 50 4.67 -15.35 -4.55
C ASP A 50 5.93 -16.13 -4.89
N THR A 51 6.13 -16.36 -6.19
CA THR A 51 7.39 -16.89 -6.72
C THR A 51 8.13 -15.76 -7.41
N ILE A 52 9.36 -15.49 -6.97
CA ILE A 52 10.21 -14.41 -7.46
C ILE A 52 11.46 -14.99 -8.12
N THR A 53 11.97 -14.29 -9.12
CA THR A 53 13.29 -14.57 -9.71
C THR A 53 14.39 -14.03 -8.80
N ILE A 54 15.47 -14.81 -8.67
CA ILE A 54 16.67 -14.44 -7.91
C ILE A 54 17.79 -14.10 -8.90
N TYR A 55 18.30 -12.88 -8.80
CA TYR A 55 19.41 -12.40 -9.59
C TYR A 55 20.72 -12.95 -9.02
N SER A 56 21.49 -13.64 -9.84
CA SER A 56 22.76 -14.29 -9.46
C SER A 56 23.85 -13.31 -9.00
N ALA A 57 23.77 -12.05 -9.43
CA ALA A 57 24.62 -10.96 -8.98
C ALA A 57 24.28 -10.56 -7.54
N GLY A 58 24.70 -11.38 -6.58
CA GLY A 58 24.45 -11.15 -5.16
C GLY A 58 23.14 -11.75 -4.66
N TRP A 59 22.54 -12.74 -5.34
CA TRP A 59 21.45 -13.60 -4.84
C TRP A 59 20.30 -12.84 -4.18
N PHE A 60 19.69 -11.92 -4.92
CA PHE A 60 18.58 -11.12 -4.42
C PHE A 60 17.39 -11.12 -5.38
N GLY A 61 16.21 -10.79 -4.87
CA GLY A 61 14.99 -10.58 -5.65
C GLY A 61 14.09 -9.54 -4.99
N TYR A 62 12.93 -9.29 -5.59
CA TYR A 62 11.94 -8.35 -5.05
C TYR A 62 10.57 -9.01 -4.99
N LEU A 63 9.93 -8.91 -3.82
CA LEU A 63 8.53 -9.24 -3.67
C LEU A 63 7.67 -8.21 -4.41
N PRO A 64 6.57 -8.63 -5.05
CA PRO A 64 5.68 -7.72 -5.77
C PRO A 64 4.93 -6.77 -4.82
N LEU A 65 4.79 -7.14 -3.55
CA LEU A 65 4.08 -6.37 -2.53
C LEU A 65 5.00 -6.00 -1.37
N ALA A 66 4.87 -4.75 -0.92
CA ALA A 66 5.54 -4.18 0.25
C ALA A 66 4.64 -3.11 0.89
N PRO A 67 4.75 -2.80 2.19
CA PRO A 67 5.74 -3.35 3.12
C PRO A 67 5.41 -4.79 3.52
N VAL A 68 6.46 -5.56 3.82
CA VAL A 68 6.38 -6.93 4.35
C VAL A 68 6.29 -6.87 5.87
N VAL A 69 5.23 -7.43 6.44
CA VAL A 69 4.98 -7.46 7.89
C VAL A 69 5.67 -8.65 8.53
N SER A 70 5.51 -9.83 7.92
CA SER A 70 6.09 -11.08 8.41
C SER A 70 6.27 -12.07 7.27
N VAL A 71 7.20 -13.01 7.46
CA VAL A 71 7.45 -14.09 6.52
C VAL A 71 7.36 -15.41 7.27
N SER A 72 6.54 -16.32 6.76
CA SER A 72 6.30 -17.62 7.39
C SER A 72 7.10 -18.74 6.74
N LEU A 73 7.39 -18.64 5.44
CA LEU A 73 8.11 -19.67 4.70
C LEU A 73 8.86 -19.05 3.52
N VAL A 74 10.10 -19.49 3.34
CA VAL A 74 10.90 -19.22 2.15
C VAL A 74 11.39 -20.56 1.63
N GLU A 75 11.08 -20.85 0.37
CA GLU A 75 11.58 -22.01 -0.35
C GLU A 75 12.36 -21.53 -1.56
N VAL A 76 13.46 -22.20 -1.89
CA VAL A 76 14.25 -21.88 -3.07
C VAL A 76 14.34 -23.05 -4.01
N ARG A 77 14.53 -22.72 -5.28
CA ARG A 77 14.83 -23.70 -6.31
C ARG A 77 15.98 -23.17 -7.17
N ARG A 78 16.83 -24.09 -7.60
CA ARG A 78 17.82 -23.84 -8.64
C ARG A 78 17.34 -24.54 -9.92
N GLY A 79 17.13 -23.75 -10.95
CA GLY A 79 16.87 -24.25 -12.30
C GLY A 79 18.05 -25.08 -12.79
N VAL A 80 17.74 -26.03 -13.66
CA VAL A 80 18.78 -26.78 -14.37
C VAL A 80 19.24 -25.89 -15.52
N ASP A 81 20.41 -25.26 -15.38
CA ASP A 81 21.04 -24.58 -16.50
C ASP A 81 21.25 -25.59 -17.63
N SER A 82 20.76 -25.28 -18.84
CA SER A 82 20.90 -26.14 -20.03
C SER A 82 22.37 -26.40 -20.44
N TRP A 83 23.32 -25.70 -19.81
CA TRP A 83 24.76 -25.78 -20.06
C TRP A 83 25.57 -26.48 -18.97
N SER A 84 25.02 -26.66 -17.76
CA SER A 84 25.73 -27.35 -16.68
C SER A 84 24.95 -28.60 -16.28
N ARG A 85 25.55 -29.79 -16.49
CA ARG A 85 25.04 -31.07 -15.98
C ARG A 85 25.17 -31.19 -14.46
N SER A 86 24.98 -30.09 -13.73
CA SER A 86 24.84 -30.11 -12.29
C SER A 86 23.43 -30.58 -11.99
N ILE A 87 23.30 -31.66 -11.23
CA ILE A 87 22.02 -32.21 -10.76
C ILE A 87 21.38 -31.14 -9.85
N GLY A 88 20.68 -30.18 -10.45
CA GLY A 88 19.80 -29.28 -9.73
C GLY A 88 18.64 -30.12 -9.23
N LEU A 89 18.44 -30.15 -7.90
CA LEU A 89 17.22 -30.70 -7.35
C LEU A 89 16.07 -29.82 -7.88
N PRO A 90 15.14 -30.35 -8.70
CA PRO A 90 14.02 -29.55 -9.22
C PRO A 90 13.00 -29.21 -8.13
N GLU A 91 13.22 -29.71 -6.92
CA GLU A 91 12.34 -29.57 -5.77
C GLU A 91 12.58 -28.25 -5.03
N TRP A 92 11.51 -27.74 -4.45
CA TRP A 92 11.54 -26.59 -3.55
C TRP A 92 12.20 -27.00 -2.25
N MET A 93 13.27 -26.29 -1.87
CA MET A 93 13.98 -26.52 -0.62
C MET A 93 13.64 -25.40 0.37
N PRO A 94 13.05 -25.71 1.54
CA PRO A 94 12.79 -24.70 2.55
C PRO A 94 14.10 -24.17 3.13
N LEU A 95 14.17 -22.85 3.31
CA LEU A 95 15.28 -22.18 3.97
C LEU A 95 15.00 -22.02 5.46
N ALA A 96 15.98 -22.40 6.28
CA ALA A 96 15.95 -22.14 7.72
C ALA A 96 16.13 -20.64 8.02
N GLY A 97 15.70 -20.22 9.22
CA GLY A 97 15.89 -18.85 9.70
C GLY A 97 17.37 -18.44 9.66
N GLY A 98 17.66 -17.27 9.09
CA GLY A 98 19.01 -16.73 8.91
C GLY A 98 19.67 -17.03 7.55
N ALA A 99 19.10 -17.93 6.74
CA ALA A 99 19.55 -18.18 5.37
C ALA A 99 19.02 -17.14 4.34
N TYR A 100 18.21 -16.19 4.82
CA TYR A 100 17.69 -15.08 4.03
C TYR A 100 17.50 -13.84 4.93
N SER A 101 17.43 -12.67 4.30
CA SER A 101 16.99 -11.43 4.92
C SER A 101 16.04 -10.70 3.99
N ILE A 102 15.09 -9.97 4.55
CA ILE A 102 14.10 -9.19 3.79
C ILE A 102 14.17 -7.76 4.29
N THR A 103 14.23 -6.81 3.36
CA THR A 103 14.10 -5.39 3.66
C THR A 103 12.61 -5.03 3.60
N PRO A 104 11.93 -4.86 4.74
CA PRO A 104 10.46 -4.80 4.80
C PRO A 104 9.84 -3.77 3.86
N ASP A 105 10.41 -2.56 3.80
CA ASP A 105 9.83 -1.43 3.07
C ASP A 105 9.93 -1.55 1.55
N SER A 106 10.96 -2.24 1.06
CA SER A 106 11.23 -2.40 -0.36
C SER A 106 10.81 -3.76 -0.90
N GLY A 107 10.50 -4.72 -0.02
CA GLY A 107 10.27 -6.11 -0.41
C GLY A 107 11.52 -6.79 -0.97
N ARG A 108 12.71 -6.17 -0.86
CA ARG A 108 13.97 -6.79 -1.32
C ARG A 108 14.25 -8.02 -0.46
N VAL A 109 14.41 -9.15 -1.12
CA VAL A 109 14.80 -10.42 -0.51
C VAL A 109 16.25 -10.69 -0.87
N GLN A 110 17.06 -11.01 0.12
CA GLN A 110 18.45 -11.36 -0.02
C GLN A 110 18.62 -12.79 0.50
N ILE A 111 19.19 -13.68 -0.32
CA ILE A 111 19.33 -15.10 -0.03
C ILE A 111 20.81 -15.43 0.11
N SER A 112 21.15 -16.30 1.06
CA SER A 112 22.54 -16.67 1.37
C SER A 112 23.05 -17.89 0.58
N VAL A 113 22.18 -18.52 -0.21
CA VAL A 113 22.48 -19.71 -1.01
C VAL A 113 22.19 -19.47 -2.50
N PRO A 114 22.92 -20.13 -3.43
CA PRO A 114 22.62 -20.07 -4.85
C PRO A 114 21.21 -20.58 -5.16
N ALA A 115 20.40 -19.75 -5.81
CA ALA A 115 19.03 -20.04 -6.22
C ALA A 115 18.69 -19.21 -7.46
N ASP A 116 17.80 -19.73 -8.30
CA ASP A 116 17.29 -19.00 -9.47
C ASP A 116 15.88 -18.46 -9.21
N GLU A 117 15.14 -19.12 -8.31
CA GLU A 117 13.81 -18.72 -7.88
C GLU A 117 13.65 -18.90 -6.38
N ALA A 118 12.79 -18.07 -5.79
CA ALA A 118 12.32 -18.23 -4.43
C ALA A 118 10.79 -18.16 -4.39
N ARG A 119 10.16 -19.12 -3.71
CA ARG A 119 8.75 -19.08 -3.34
C ARG A 119 8.64 -18.64 -1.90
N ILE A 120 7.89 -17.58 -1.66
CA ILE A 120 7.84 -16.92 -0.35
C ILE A 120 6.39 -16.76 0.07
N THR A 121 6.09 -17.26 1.26
CA THR A 121 4.82 -17.03 1.96
C THR A 121 5.01 -15.92 2.98
N TYR A 122 4.28 -14.82 2.81
CA TYR A 122 4.48 -13.59 3.56
C TYR A 122 3.17 -12.84 3.79
N MET A 123 3.13 -12.05 4.86
CA MET A 123 2.10 -11.07 5.10
C MET A 123 2.60 -9.72 4.60
N ALA A 124 1.85 -9.05 3.73
CA ALA A 124 2.17 -7.72 3.25
C ALA A 124 0.99 -6.76 3.44
N GLY A 125 1.31 -5.48 3.64
CA GLY A 125 0.36 -4.42 3.93
C GLY A 125 0.78 -3.59 5.14
N PHE A 126 0.01 -2.55 5.44
CA PHE A 126 0.34 -1.66 6.55
C PHE A 126 -0.34 -2.11 7.84
N ASP A 127 0.41 -2.11 8.95
CA ASP A 127 -0.19 -2.19 10.28
C ASP A 127 -0.48 -0.80 10.84
N PHE A 128 -1.70 -0.30 10.61
CA PHE A 128 -2.17 0.99 11.12
C PHE A 128 -2.30 1.06 12.66
N THR A 129 -2.09 -0.05 13.38
CA THR A 129 -2.00 -0.06 14.83
C THR A 129 -0.58 0.25 15.33
N GLN A 130 0.44 0.10 14.47
CA GLN A 130 1.83 0.33 14.84
C GLN A 130 2.23 1.81 14.67
N PRO A 131 2.97 2.38 15.63
CA PRO A 131 3.39 3.78 15.57
C PRO A 131 4.65 3.99 14.70
N VAL A 132 4.73 3.34 13.54
CA VAL A 132 5.87 3.51 12.62
C VAL A 132 5.71 4.77 11.77
N LEU A 133 6.82 5.37 11.36
CA LEU A 133 6.85 6.66 10.68
C LEU A 133 6.01 6.66 9.39
N GLU A 134 6.04 5.59 8.62
CA GLU A 134 5.27 5.42 7.39
C GLU A 134 3.77 5.41 7.66
N VAL A 135 3.33 4.69 8.70
CA VAL A 135 1.93 4.66 9.14
C VAL A 135 1.50 6.05 9.59
N GLN A 136 2.31 6.75 10.39
CA GLN A 136 2.01 8.12 10.81
C GLN A 136 1.90 9.07 9.61
N LYS A 137 2.75 8.93 8.59
CA LYS A 137 2.67 9.73 7.36
C LYS A 137 1.37 9.46 6.60
N ILE A 138 0.96 8.20 6.46
CA ILE A 138 -0.29 7.83 5.78
C ILE A 138 -1.50 8.32 6.58
N LYS A 139 -1.49 8.16 7.91
CA LYS A 139 -2.52 8.71 8.81
C LYS A 139 -2.60 10.22 8.73
N ALA A 140 -1.46 10.93 8.67
CA ALA A 140 -1.46 12.38 8.49
C ALA A 140 -2.08 12.81 7.16
N ILE A 141 -1.76 12.12 6.06
CA ILE A 141 -2.38 12.39 4.75
C ILE A 141 -3.88 12.13 4.79
N ALA A 142 -4.32 10.99 5.33
CA ALA A 142 -5.74 10.67 5.48
C ALA A 142 -6.44 11.70 6.38
N GLY A 143 -5.79 12.16 7.45
CA GLY A 143 -6.28 13.20 8.35
C GLY A 143 -6.44 14.56 7.68
N LEU A 144 -5.52 14.91 6.76
CA LEU A 144 -5.66 16.11 5.92
C LEU A 144 -6.83 16.00 4.93
N VAL A 145 -7.02 14.84 4.29
CA VAL A 145 -8.19 14.57 3.42
C VAL A 145 -9.48 14.69 4.23
N LEU A 146 -9.55 14.05 5.39
CA LEU A 146 -10.71 14.09 6.28
C LEU A 146 -11.00 15.51 6.77
N SER A 147 -9.96 16.25 7.19
CA SER A 147 -10.10 17.64 7.63
C SER A 147 -10.60 18.53 6.50
N HIS A 148 -10.13 18.29 5.27
CA HIS A 148 -10.60 19.01 4.09
C HIS A 148 -12.09 18.73 3.82
N MET A 149 -12.52 17.47 3.85
CA MET A 149 -13.92 17.10 3.61
C MET A 149 -14.86 17.61 4.71
N ALA A 150 -14.44 17.53 5.98
CA ALA A 150 -15.25 17.98 7.10
C ALA A 150 -15.37 19.52 7.18
N THR A 151 -14.33 20.26 6.80
CA THR A 151 -14.35 21.74 6.80
C THR A 151 -14.94 22.31 5.51
N LYS A 152 -14.75 21.64 4.37
CA LYS A 152 -15.39 21.97 3.10
C LYS A 152 -16.52 21.00 2.83
N ASN A 153 -17.62 21.24 3.54
CA ASN A 153 -18.92 20.69 3.16
C ASN A 153 -19.74 21.70 2.31
N PRO A 154 -19.36 22.09 1.07
CA PRO A 154 -20.29 22.78 0.16
C PRO A 154 -20.67 21.95 -1.07
N GLY A 155 -20.30 20.66 -1.13
CA GLY A 155 -20.25 19.89 -2.39
C GLY A 155 -21.55 19.25 -2.86
N LEU A 156 -22.46 18.87 -1.98
CA LEU A 156 -23.77 18.33 -2.41
C LEU A 156 -24.80 19.43 -2.71
N ASP A 157 -24.58 20.65 -2.23
CA ASP A 157 -25.55 21.75 -2.30
C ASP A 157 -25.37 22.68 -3.52
N SER A 158 -24.41 22.43 -4.43
CA SER A 158 -24.16 23.33 -5.58
C SER A 158 -24.03 22.63 -6.94
N LEU A 159 -24.78 21.55 -7.14
CA LEU A 159 -25.13 21.05 -8.47
C LEU A 159 -26.28 21.92 -9.03
N SER A 160 -25.95 22.98 -9.76
CA SER A 160 -26.94 23.62 -10.62
C SER A 160 -27.05 22.82 -11.92
N VAL A 161 -28.20 22.17 -12.11
CA VAL A 161 -28.58 21.59 -13.39
C VAL A 161 -29.24 22.71 -14.18
N ASN A 162 -28.70 23.05 -15.35
CA ASN A 162 -29.35 23.95 -16.27
C ASN A 162 -30.60 23.26 -16.82
N PRO A 163 -31.83 23.69 -16.48
CA PRO A 163 -33.04 23.01 -16.91
C PRO A 163 -33.28 23.10 -18.42
N ALA A 164 -32.58 24.00 -19.13
CA ALA A 164 -32.72 24.19 -20.57
C ALA A 164 -31.80 23.29 -21.42
N THR A 165 -30.63 22.90 -20.89
CA THR A 165 -29.67 22.05 -21.63
C THR A 165 -29.43 20.70 -20.97
N GLY A 166 -29.84 20.51 -19.71
CA GLY A 166 -29.54 19.31 -18.92
C GLY A 166 -28.11 19.27 -18.37
N ASP A 167 -27.31 20.32 -18.62
CA ASP A 167 -25.91 20.35 -18.18
C ASP A 167 -25.81 20.64 -16.68
N ALA A 168 -25.04 19.81 -15.99
CA ALA A 168 -24.66 20.03 -14.60
C ALA A 168 -23.39 20.89 -14.55
N THR A 169 -23.49 22.13 -14.06
CA THR A 169 -22.32 23.00 -13.86
C THR A 169 -21.89 23.00 -12.40
N SER A 170 -20.78 22.33 -12.12
CA SER A 170 -20.16 22.37 -10.79
C SER A 170 -19.26 23.60 -10.67
N HIS A 171 -19.55 24.49 -9.73
CA HIS A 171 -18.87 25.80 -9.66
C HIS A 171 -17.60 25.81 -8.81
N ASN A 172 -17.21 24.68 -8.19
CA ASN A 172 -16.07 24.61 -7.26
C ASN A 172 -15.19 23.35 -7.36
N TYR A 173 -15.51 22.37 -8.23
CA TYR A 173 -14.80 21.09 -8.21
C TYR A 173 -13.37 21.14 -8.76
N ALA A 174 -13.05 22.02 -9.71
CA ALA A 174 -11.69 22.06 -10.29
C ALA A 174 -10.61 22.33 -9.23
N LYS A 175 -10.86 23.24 -8.28
CA LYS A 175 -9.93 23.52 -7.17
C LYS A 175 -9.94 22.44 -6.08
N LEU A 176 -11.06 21.75 -5.91
CA LEU A 176 -11.20 20.63 -4.97
C LEU A 176 -10.34 19.44 -5.43
N ASP A 177 -10.43 19.12 -6.71
CA ASP A 177 -9.69 18.05 -7.37
C ASP A 177 -8.17 18.33 -7.33
N ASP A 178 -7.74 19.55 -7.65
CA ASP A 178 -6.32 19.94 -7.60
C ASP A 178 -5.72 19.87 -6.19
N TYR A 179 -6.47 20.27 -5.16
CA TYR A 179 -6.02 20.22 -3.78
C TYR A 179 -5.94 18.79 -3.25
N LEU A 180 -6.98 17.97 -3.49
CA LEU A 180 -6.97 16.56 -3.12
C LEU A 180 -5.86 15.80 -3.84
N LYS A 181 -5.66 16.04 -5.15
CA LYS A 181 -4.53 15.49 -5.92
C LYS A 181 -3.20 15.85 -5.29
N THR A 182 -3.03 17.07 -4.80
CA THR A 182 -1.80 17.52 -4.14
C THR A 182 -1.58 16.82 -2.80
N ILE A 183 -2.62 16.67 -1.98
CA ILE A 183 -2.55 15.94 -0.69
C ILE A 183 -2.25 14.46 -0.91
N LEU A 184 -2.84 13.86 -1.95
CA LEU A 184 -2.71 12.44 -2.25
C LEU A 184 -1.42 12.12 -3.04
N LEU A 185 -0.79 13.11 -3.68
CA LEU A 185 0.44 12.92 -4.48
C LEU A 185 1.56 12.18 -3.72
N PRO A 186 1.85 12.47 -2.43
CA PRO A 186 2.83 11.71 -1.68
C PRO A 186 2.47 10.23 -1.52
N LEU A 187 1.21 9.84 -1.67
CA LEU A 187 0.80 8.44 -1.65
C LEU A 187 1.27 7.69 -2.90
N LYS A 188 1.45 8.38 -4.04
CA LYS A 188 1.95 7.77 -5.28
C LYS A 188 3.35 7.18 -5.16
N ARG A 189 4.17 7.65 -4.21
CA ARG A 189 5.49 7.06 -3.93
C ARG A 189 5.41 5.64 -3.39
N TYR A 190 4.23 5.25 -2.90
CA TYR A 190 3.92 3.91 -2.45
C TYR A 190 3.26 3.07 -3.55
N ILE A 191 3.11 3.55 -4.78
CA ILE A 191 2.74 2.66 -5.89
C ILE A 191 3.97 1.78 -6.18
N PRO A 192 3.83 0.44 -6.28
CA PRO A 192 4.96 -0.39 -6.64
C PRO A 192 5.42 -0.01 -8.05
N ARG A 193 6.73 0.17 -8.22
CA ARG A 193 7.30 0.29 -9.57
C ARG A 193 7.05 -1.05 -10.23
N SER A 194 6.17 -1.09 -11.22
CA SER A 194 6.07 -2.26 -12.11
C SER A 194 7.47 -2.53 -12.65
N LEU A 195 7.99 -3.73 -12.39
CA LEU A 195 9.14 -4.26 -13.11
C LEU A 195 8.77 -4.47 -14.58
#